data_AF-A0A699K9M6-F1
#
_entry.id   AF-A0A699K9M6-F1
#
_cell.length_a   1.000
_cell.length_b   1.000
_cell.length_c   1.000
_cell.angle_alpha   90.00
_cell.angle_beta   90.00
_cell.angle_gamma   90.00
#
_symmetry.space_group_name_H-M   'P 1'
#
loop_
_entity.id
_entity.type
_entity.pdbx_description
1 polymer ?
#
loop_
_entity_poly.entity_id
_entity_poly.type
_entity_poly.pdbx_seq_one_letter_code
_entity_poly.pdbx_strand_id
1 'polypeptide(L)'
;MMEEWHQKLHNNTSPDDVIICQALIDYIKSDMDISVYWNTLNTNGITKERLLSYDRAIHNEPKFSRDQKEGLLRDLGHYMRTLKAVHSGADLESAISNCMGYVSEGKGFMVGVNINPISGLPSGFPELLQFVLEHVEDKNVEPLLEGLLEARAELQPIISKSNDRLKDLLFVDIALDSTVRTAIERSYEQLKNAKPEKIMHLITLLLENLILSSDNNEDMIYCWKGWNRALTMVKNGDNDWALFAKSVLDRTRLALASKGESYHQLLQPSAEYLGTLLGLDQWAVSIFTEEMIRSGSAASLSSLVNRLDPILRGVANLGSWQVISPVEAVGYVVVVDKLLSVQNESYDVPTILVAKTVSGEEEIPDGAVAVLTPDMPDVLSHVSVRARNSKVCFATCFDPDILNDLRAKEGKLVSLKPISADVTYSEVNEENLTRSSNLEEVGPSPTIQLVKKQFNGKYAISSEEFTSEMVGAKSRNIAYLKGKVPSSVGIPTSVALPFGVFEKVLSDEINQ
;
A
#
# COMPACT_ATOMS: atom_id res chain seq x y z
N MET A 1 -36.77 1.80 -21.24
CA MET A 1 -35.51 1.22 -20.75
C MET A 1 -34.40 1.34 -21.77
N MET A 2 -34.37 0.55 -22.86
CA MET A 2 -33.23 0.61 -23.82
C MET A 2 -32.98 2.00 -24.38
N GLU A 3 -34.04 2.74 -24.73
CA GLU A 3 -33.94 4.12 -25.17
C GLU A 3 -33.44 5.06 -24.07
N GLU A 4 -33.91 4.90 -22.83
CA GLU A 4 -33.48 5.70 -21.67
C GLU A 4 -32.00 5.46 -21.35
N TRP A 5 -31.58 4.19 -21.38
CA TRP A 5 -30.19 3.82 -21.19
C TRP A 5 -29.31 4.34 -22.34
N HIS A 6 -29.78 4.26 -23.58
CA HIS A 6 -29.09 4.82 -24.74
C HIS A 6 -28.93 6.35 -24.64
N GLN A 7 -29.97 7.07 -24.17
CA GLN A 7 -29.89 8.51 -23.90
C GLN A 7 -28.91 8.83 -22.77
N LYS A 8 -28.84 8.00 -21.74
CA LYS A 8 -27.85 8.11 -20.66
C LYS A 8 -26.44 7.97 -21.19
N LEU A 9 -26.19 6.95 -22.02
CA LEU A 9 -24.90 6.69 -22.66
C LEU A 9 -24.42 7.84 -23.55
N HIS A 10 -25.33 8.50 -24.28
CA HIS A 10 -25.00 9.68 -25.09
C HIS A 10 -24.63 10.92 -24.26
N ASN A 11 -25.15 11.02 -23.04
CA ASN A 11 -24.84 12.14 -22.16
C ASN A 11 -23.55 11.90 -21.38
N ASN A 12 -23.50 10.81 -20.61
CA ASN A 12 -22.35 10.39 -19.81
C ASN A 12 -22.34 8.87 -19.68
N THR A 13 -21.37 8.25 -20.35
CA THR A 13 -21.06 6.84 -20.15
C THR A 13 -20.29 6.66 -18.83
N SER A 14 -20.55 5.61 -18.05
CA SER A 14 -19.91 5.31 -16.75
C SER A 14 -19.68 3.81 -16.54
N PRO A 15 -18.85 3.38 -15.55
CA PRO A 15 -18.66 1.97 -15.23
C PRO A 15 -19.97 1.21 -14.92
N ASP A 16 -20.95 1.90 -14.32
CA ASP A 16 -22.30 1.36 -14.10
C ASP A 16 -22.95 0.83 -15.40
N ASP A 17 -22.59 1.35 -16.58
CA ASP A 17 -23.12 0.86 -17.87
C ASP A 17 -22.65 -0.55 -18.24
N VAL A 18 -21.46 -0.95 -17.78
CA VAL A 18 -20.98 -2.34 -17.93
C VAL A 18 -21.91 -3.27 -17.15
N ILE A 19 -22.25 -2.91 -15.91
CA ILE A 19 -23.13 -3.71 -15.04
C ILE A 19 -24.57 -3.71 -15.57
N ILE A 20 -25.08 -2.57 -16.05
CA ILE A 20 -26.41 -2.48 -16.68
C ILE A 20 -26.49 -3.37 -17.92
N CYS A 21 -25.45 -3.35 -18.77
CA CYS A 21 -25.37 -4.25 -19.92
C CYS A 21 -25.30 -5.73 -19.51
N GLN A 22 -24.62 -6.06 -18.40
CA GLN A 22 -24.50 -7.43 -17.91
C GLN A 22 -25.84 -7.93 -17.39
N ALA A 23 -26.54 -7.11 -16.61
CA ALA A 23 -27.87 -7.42 -16.11
C ALA A 23 -28.85 -7.67 -17.27
N LEU A 24 -28.77 -6.91 -18.37
CA LEU A 24 -29.56 -7.15 -19.58
C LEU A 24 -29.24 -8.50 -20.24
N ILE A 25 -27.96 -8.86 -20.33
CA ILE A 25 -27.54 -10.16 -20.87
C ILE A 25 -28.05 -11.31 -19.99
N ASP A 26 -27.92 -11.20 -18.68
CA ASP A 26 -28.38 -12.21 -17.72
C ASP A 26 -29.91 -12.35 -17.73
N TYR A 27 -30.63 -11.23 -17.82
CA TYR A 27 -32.07 -11.18 -18.04
C TYR A 27 -32.49 -11.96 -19.29
N ILE A 28 -31.79 -11.76 -20.41
CA ILE A 28 -32.11 -12.45 -21.66
C ILE A 28 -31.73 -13.94 -21.59
N LYS A 29 -30.61 -14.29 -20.97
CA LYS A 29 -30.17 -15.69 -20.78
C LYS A 29 -31.14 -16.48 -19.90
N SER A 30 -31.72 -15.84 -18.89
CA SER A 30 -32.71 -16.40 -17.95
C SER A 30 -34.15 -16.40 -18.48
N ASP A 31 -34.34 -16.40 -19.80
CA ASP A 31 -35.65 -16.39 -20.45
C ASP A 31 -36.55 -15.21 -20.05
N MET A 32 -35.94 -14.02 -19.90
CA MET A 32 -36.59 -12.75 -19.54
C MET A 32 -37.13 -12.72 -18.11
N ASP A 33 -36.41 -13.37 -17.18
CA ASP A 33 -36.72 -13.31 -15.75
C ASP A 33 -36.22 -11.99 -15.14
N ILE A 34 -37.18 -11.09 -14.84
CA ILE A 34 -36.89 -9.78 -14.26
C ILE A 34 -36.23 -9.86 -12.89
N SER A 35 -36.41 -10.96 -12.15
CA SER A 35 -35.77 -11.14 -10.85
C SER A 35 -34.25 -11.28 -10.99
N VAL A 36 -33.78 -11.93 -12.07
CA VAL A 36 -32.35 -12.08 -12.38
C VAL A 36 -31.73 -10.72 -12.74
N TYR A 37 -32.44 -9.91 -13.54
CA TYR A 37 -32.02 -8.53 -13.85
C TYR A 37 -31.74 -7.71 -12.59
N TRP A 38 -32.72 -7.66 -11.68
CA TRP A 38 -32.59 -6.91 -10.43
C TRP A 38 -31.55 -7.53 -9.48
N ASN A 39 -31.43 -8.86 -9.46
CA ASN A 39 -30.41 -9.53 -8.65
C ASN A 39 -29.00 -9.17 -9.13
N THR A 40 -28.74 -9.21 -10.44
CA THR A 40 -27.45 -8.81 -11.02
C THR A 40 -27.13 -7.34 -10.70
N LEU A 41 -28.09 -6.42 -10.85
CA LEU A 41 -27.87 -5.01 -10.51
C LEU A 41 -27.58 -4.80 -9.01
N ASN A 42 -28.43 -5.32 -8.13
CA ASN A 42 -28.31 -5.10 -6.69
C ASN A 42 -27.03 -5.72 -6.10
N THR A 43 -26.64 -6.91 -6.58
CA THR A 43 -25.39 -7.57 -6.13
C THR A 43 -24.16 -6.75 -6.51
N ASN A 44 -24.25 -5.95 -7.58
CA ASN A 44 -23.20 -5.06 -8.04
C ASN A 44 -23.42 -3.59 -7.59
N GLY A 45 -24.25 -3.35 -6.58
CA GLY A 45 -24.42 -2.03 -5.95
C GLY A 45 -25.28 -1.02 -6.73
N ILE A 46 -25.93 -1.43 -7.82
CA ILE A 46 -26.83 -0.56 -8.58
C ILE A 46 -28.27 -0.78 -8.10
N THR A 47 -28.78 0.14 -7.29
CA THR A 47 -30.17 0.12 -6.82
C THR A 47 -31.10 0.85 -7.78
N LYS A 48 -32.43 0.73 -7.57
CA LYS A 48 -33.42 1.49 -8.33
C LYS A 48 -33.27 3.00 -8.14
N GLU A 49 -32.96 3.44 -6.92
CA GLU A 49 -32.69 4.84 -6.61
C GLU A 49 -31.45 5.34 -7.38
N ARG A 50 -30.41 4.49 -7.50
CA ARG A 50 -29.21 4.80 -8.29
C ARG A 50 -29.54 5.01 -9.77
N LEU A 51 -30.36 4.14 -10.37
CA LEU A 51 -30.81 4.28 -11.77
C LEU A 51 -31.61 5.58 -12.01
N LEU A 52 -32.35 6.03 -11.00
CA LEU A 52 -33.13 7.28 -11.05
C LEU A 52 -32.28 8.53 -10.77
N SER A 53 -31.08 8.38 -10.20
CA SER A 53 -30.21 9.50 -9.85
C SER A 53 -29.36 10.04 -11.00
N TYR A 54 -29.29 9.33 -12.14
CA TYR A 54 -28.52 9.77 -13.30
C TYR A 54 -29.15 10.99 -13.97
N ASP A 55 -28.33 11.86 -14.58
CA ASP A 55 -28.77 13.03 -15.36
C ASP A 55 -29.84 12.68 -16.41
N ARG A 56 -29.71 11.49 -17.00
CA ARG A 56 -30.73 10.82 -17.81
C ARG A 56 -31.18 9.56 -17.09
N ALA A 57 -32.12 9.72 -16.19
CA ALA A 57 -32.65 8.65 -15.34
C ALA A 57 -33.30 7.52 -16.16
N ILE A 58 -33.04 6.29 -15.73
CA ILE A 58 -33.62 5.07 -16.31
C ILE A 58 -34.80 4.66 -15.43
N HIS A 59 -36.02 4.81 -15.94
CA HIS A 59 -37.24 4.60 -15.15
C HIS A 59 -37.86 3.23 -15.36
N ASN A 60 -37.76 2.71 -16.59
CA ASN A 60 -38.50 1.53 -16.99
C ASN A 60 -37.64 0.26 -16.91
N GLU A 61 -38.29 -0.86 -16.63
CA GLU A 61 -37.68 -2.19 -16.70
C GLU A 61 -37.47 -2.66 -18.16
N PRO A 62 -36.51 -3.56 -18.41
CA PRO A 62 -36.35 -4.17 -19.73
C PRO A 62 -37.58 -5.01 -20.07
N LYS A 63 -38.00 -4.94 -21.34
CA LYS A 63 -39.12 -5.73 -21.87
C LYS A 63 -38.80 -6.14 -23.30
N PHE A 64 -38.37 -7.38 -23.46
CA PHE A 64 -37.99 -7.95 -24.75
C PHE A 64 -38.82 -9.20 -25.04
N SER A 65 -38.93 -9.56 -26.31
CA SER A 65 -39.62 -10.77 -26.74
C SER A 65 -38.64 -11.90 -27.04
N ARG A 66 -39.12 -13.16 -26.95
CA ARG A 66 -38.25 -14.35 -27.06
C ARG A 66 -37.63 -14.50 -28.45
N ASP A 67 -38.31 -14.05 -29.49
CA ASP A 67 -37.84 -13.99 -30.87
C ASP A 67 -36.65 -13.04 -31.06
N GLN A 68 -36.47 -12.06 -30.16
CA GLN A 68 -35.33 -11.14 -30.19
C GLN A 68 -34.09 -11.67 -29.45
N LYS A 69 -34.20 -12.81 -28.75
CA LYS A 69 -33.18 -13.34 -27.82
C LYS A 69 -31.80 -13.47 -28.45
N GLU A 70 -31.68 -14.19 -29.57
CA GLU A 70 -30.38 -14.43 -30.21
C GLU A 70 -29.75 -13.13 -30.75
N GLY A 71 -30.56 -12.27 -31.37
CA GLY A 71 -30.10 -10.98 -31.88
C GLY A 71 -29.60 -10.05 -30.77
N LEU A 72 -30.39 -9.93 -29.69
CA LEU A 72 -30.03 -9.10 -28.54
C LEU A 72 -28.79 -9.63 -27.80
N LEU A 73 -28.66 -10.94 -27.60
CA LEU A 73 -27.47 -11.52 -26.97
C LEU A 73 -26.20 -11.25 -27.77
N ARG A 74 -26.28 -11.37 -29.10
CA ARG A 74 -25.16 -11.05 -29.98
C ARG A 74 -24.82 -9.56 -29.88
N ASP A 75 -25.80 -8.69 -30.09
CA ASP A 75 -25.57 -7.25 -30.22
C ASP A 75 -25.17 -6.62 -28.88
N LEU A 76 -25.84 -6.98 -27.76
CA LEU A 76 -25.42 -6.57 -26.40
C LEU A 76 -24.09 -7.21 -25.99
N GLY A 77 -23.78 -8.42 -26.47
CA GLY A 77 -22.47 -9.04 -26.22
C GLY A 77 -21.32 -8.31 -26.92
N HIS A 78 -21.55 -7.75 -28.11
CA HIS A 78 -20.60 -6.84 -28.76
C HIS A 78 -20.53 -5.50 -28.04
N TYR A 79 -21.68 -4.94 -27.69
CA TYR A 79 -21.75 -3.65 -27.01
C TYR A 79 -21.10 -3.70 -25.62
N MET A 80 -21.27 -4.80 -24.89
CA MET A 80 -20.58 -5.08 -23.63
C MET A 80 -19.07 -5.00 -23.77
N ARG A 81 -18.51 -5.62 -24.82
CA ARG A 81 -17.08 -5.54 -25.11
C ARG A 81 -16.64 -4.10 -25.35
N THR A 82 -17.42 -3.32 -26.10
CA THR A 82 -17.15 -1.88 -26.29
C THR A 82 -17.26 -1.08 -24.99
N LEU A 83 -18.27 -1.32 -24.16
CA LEU A 83 -18.45 -0.62 -22.88
C LEU A 83 -17.32 -0.94 -21.91
N LYS A 84 -16.89 -2.21 -21.84
CA LYS A 84 -15.67 -2.60 -21.12
C LYS A 84 -14.50 -1.83 -21.69
N ALA A 85 -14.21 -1.96 -22.99
CA ALA A 85 -13.11 -1.24 -23.67
C ALA A 85 -13.06 0.28 -23.42
N VAL A 86 -14.19 0.98 -23.42
CA VAL A 86 -14.26 2.44 -23.22
C VAL A 86 -14.08 2.82 -21.75
N HIS A 87 -14.61 2.04 -20.81
CA HIS A 87 -14.47 2.29 -19.36
C HIS A 87 -13.22 1.72 -18.73
N SER A 88 -12.51 0.87 -19.47
CA SER A 88 -11.17 0.43 -19.11
C SER A 88 -10.22 0.88 -20.20
N GLY A 89 -9.71 2.11 -20.13
CA GLY A 89 -8.60 2.57 -20.99
C GLY A 89 -7.32 1.71 -20.92
N ALA A 90 -7.32 0.70 -20.03
CA ALA A 90 -6.36 -0.41 -19.90
C ALA A 90 -7.05 -1.79 -20.07
N ASP A 91 -8.09 -1.88 -20.91
CA ASP A 91 -8.83 -3.12 -21.18
C ASP A 91 -7.90 -4.16 -21.77
N LEU A 92 -7.73 -5.25 -21.04
CA LEU A 92 -6.80 -6.31 -21.42
C LEU A 92 -7.14 -6.91 -22.78
N GLU A 93 -8.42 -7.16 -23.05
CA GLU A 93 -8.89 -7.73 -24.32
C GLU A 93 -8.61 -6.79 -25.49
N SER A 94 -8.93 -5.50 -25.34
CA SER A 94 -8.71 -4.50 -26.40
C SER A 94 -7.24 -4.21 -26.64
N ALA A 95 -6.42 -4.11 -25.58
CA ALA A 95 -4.98 -3.90 -25.71
C ALA A 95 -4.32 -5.10 -26.43
N ILE A 96 -4.68 -6.33 -26.02
CA ILE A 96 -4.22 -7.56 -26.67
C ILE A 96 -4.69 -7.61 -28.12
N SER A 97 -5.96 -7.31 -28.40
CA SER A 97 -6.51 -7.33 -29.76
C SER A 97 -5.82 -6.32 -30.69
N ASN A 98 -5.50 -5.12 -30.19
CA ASN A 98 -4.73 -4.14 -30.96
C ASN A 98 -3.31 -4.62 -31.26
N CYS A 99 -2.67 -5.32 -30.32
CA CYS A 99 -1.32 -5.87 -30.48
C CYS A 99 -1.30 -7.07 -31.44
N MET A 100 -2.27 -7.99 -31.28
CA MET A 100 -2.42 -9.21 -32.06
C MET A 100 -3.06 -8.98 -33.43
N GLY A 101 -3.63 -7.80 -33.66
CA GLY A 101 -4.36 -7.48 -34.87
C GLY A 101 -5.78 -8.02 -34.85
N TYR A 102 -6.67 -7.33 -35.55
CA TYR A 102 -8.06 -7.75 -35.74
C TYR A 102 -8.62 -7.18 -37.04
N VAL A 103 -9.64 -7.87 -37.55
CA VAL A 103 -10.43 -7.41 -38.70
C VAL A 103 -11.86 -7.21 -38.22
N SER A 104 -12.40 -6.01 -38.45
CA SER A 104 -13.79 -5.68 -38.20
C SER A 104 -14.44 -5.20 -39.49
N GLU A 105 -15.40 -5.98 -39.99
CA GLU A 105 -16.18 -5.60 -41.17
C GLU A 105 -17.25 -4.58 -40.77
N GLY A 106 -17.15 -3.36 -41.30
CA GLY A 106 -18.19 -2.35 -41.15
C GLY A 106 -19.44 -2.75 -41.94
N LYS A 107 -20.64 -2.57 -41.37
CA LYS A 107 -21.90 -2.69 -42.10
C LYS A 107 -22.32 -1.31 -42.64
N GLY A 108 -22.62 -1.23 -43.94
CA GLY A 108 -23.12 -0.01 -44.59
C GLY A 108 -22.00 0.94 -45.03
N PHE A 109 -22.12 2.23 -44.70
CA PHE A 109 -21.15 3.28 -45.11
C PHE A 109 -19.88 3.35 -44.25
N MET A 110 -19.76 2.53 -43.20
CA MET A 110 -18.57 2.49 -42.35
C MET A 110 -17.49 1.63 -43.00
N VAL A 111 -16.29 2.20 -43.19
CA VAL A 111 -15.12 1.47 -43.69
C VAL A 111 -14.70 0.46 -42.64
N GLY A 112 -14.56 -0.81 -43.03
CA GLY A 112 -14.03 -1.85 -42.16
C GLY A 112 -12.62 -1.51 -41.66
N VAL A 113 -12.29 -1.96 -40.46
CA VAL A 113 -10.98 -1.75 -39.84
C VAL A 113 -10.18 -3.03 -39.96
N ASN A 114 -8.95 -2.94 -40.48
CA ASN A 114 -7.99 -4.03 -40.49
C ASN A 114 -6.71 -3.55 -39.78
N ILE A 115 -6.48 -4.06 -38.57
CA ILE A 115 -5.26 -3.84 -37.81
C ILE A 115 -4.38 -5.09 -37.93
N ASN A 116 -3.17 -4.92 -38.44
CA ASN A 116 -2.21 -6.02 -38.53
C ASN A 116 -1.54 -6.28 -37.16
N PRO A 117 -1.17 -7.54 -36.86
CA PRO A 117 -0.37 -7.86 -35.69
C PRO A 117 0.95 -7.08 -35.66
N ILE A 118 1.45 -6.77 -34.46
CA ILE A 118 2.77 -6.15 -34.30
C ILE A 118 3.85 -7.16 -34.71
N SER A 119 4.77 -6.72 -35.57
CA SER A 119 5.89 -7.53 -36.01
C SER A 119 6.95 -7.69 -34.91
N GLY A 120 7.57 -8.87 -34.84
CA GLY A 120 8.70 -9.10 -33.93
C GLY A 120 8.30 -9.45 -32.49
N LEU A 121 7.04 -9.85 -32.27
CA LEU A 121 6.61 -10.45 -31.00
C LEU A 121 7.31 -11.81 -30.77
N PRO A 122 7.56 -12.20 -29.50
CA PRO A 122 8.23 -13.46 -29.18
C PRO A 122 7.40 -14.67 -29.61
N SER A 123 8.07 -15.78 -29.95
CA SER A 123 7.41 -17.05 -30.25
C SER A 123 6.76 -17.60 -28.99
N GLY A 124 5.44 -17.83 -28.98
CA GLY A 124 4.67 -18.26 -27.81
C GLY A 124 3.90 -17.14 -27.10
N PHE A 125 4.21 -15.88 -27.41
CA PHE A 125 3.52 -14.73 -26.82
C PHE A 125 2.02 -14.67 -27.16
N PRO A 126 1.56 -15.00 -28.39
CA PRO A 126 0.13 -15.10 -28.69
C PRO A 126 -0.61 -16.12 -27.82
N GLU A 127 -0.04 -17.30 -27.65
CA GLU A 127 -0.60 -18.38 -26.84
C GLU A 127 -0.65 -17.98 -25.35
N LEU A 128 0.38 -17.27 -24.87
CA LEU A 128 0.44 -16.73 -23.52
C LEU A 128 -0.64 -15.67 -23.27
N LEU A 129 -0.83 -14.73 -24.21
CA LEU A 129 -1.90 -13.74 -24.12
C LEU A 129 -3.29 -14.37 -24.18
N GLN A 130 -3.47 -15.41 -24.99
CA GLN A 130 -4.70 -16.19 -25.02
C GLN A 130 -4.95 -16.88 -23.67
N PHE A 131 -3.93 -17.53 -23.10
CA PHE A 131 -4.01 -18.13 -21.76
C PHE A 131 -4.45 -17.09 -20.73
N VAL A 132 -3.83 -15.90 -20.71
CA VAL A 132 -4.20 -14.81 -19.81
C VAL A 132 -5.69 -14.47 -19.96
N LEU A 133 -6.17 -14.26 -21.19
CA LEU A 133 -7.58 -13.93 -21.47
C LEU A 133 -8.56 -15.01 -21.00
N GLU A 134 -8.23 -16.28 -21.20
CA GLU A 134 -9.07 -17.41 -20.79
C GLU A 134 -9.20 -17.55 -19.26
N HIS A 135 -8.18 -17.09 -18.51
CA HIS A 135 -8.09 -17.30 -17.06
C HIS A 135 -8.35 -16.01 -16.24
N VAL A 136 -8.67 -14.86 -16.87
CA VAL A 136 -8.91 -13.58 -16.14
C VAL A 136 -10.03 -13.73 -15.11
N GLU A 137 -11.06 -14.54 -15.39
CA GLU A 137 -12.22 -14.72 -14.53
C GLU A 137 -12.07 -15.87 -13.51
N ASP A 138 -10.94 -16.57 -13.51
CA ASP A 138 -10.72 -17.71 -12.62
C ASP A 138 -10.61 -17.30 -11.15
N LYS A 139 -11.12 -18.18 -10.27
CA LYS A 139 -11.05 -17.99 -8.81
C LYS A 139 -9.65 -18.18 -8.25
N ASN A 140 -8.87 -19.07 -8.87
CA ASN A 140 -7.49 -19.34 -8.48
C ASN A 140 -6.58 -18.40 -9.25
N VAL A 141 -6.01 -17.41 -8.57
CA VAL A 141 -5.32 -16.31 -9.22
C VAL A 141 -3.86 -16.60 -9.51
N GLU A 142 -3.25 -17.58 -8.84
CA GLU A 142 -1.81 -17.87 -9.00
C GLU A 142 -1.37 -18.18 -10.45
N PRO A 143 -2.03 -19.09 -11.21
CA PRO A 143 -1.63 -19.36 -12.59
C PRO A 143 -1.80 -18.14 -13.50
N LEU A 144 -2.86 -17.34 -13.27
CA LEU A 144 -3.08 -16.09 -13.98
C LEU A 144 -1.95 -15.09 -13.72
N LEU A 145 -1.53 -14.94 -12.45
CA LEU A 145 -0.44 -14.02 -12.08
C LEU A 145 0.90 -14.42 -12.70
N GLU A 146 1.22 -15.71 -12.72
CA GLU A 146 2.41 -16.23 -13.40
C GLU A 146 2.37 -15.91 -14.90
N GLY A 147 1.25 -16.20 -15.57
CA GLY A 147 1.09 -15.89 -17.00
C GLY A 147 1.14 -14.40 -17.32
N LEU A 148 0.57 -13.55 -16.45
CA LEU A 148 0.66 -12.09 -16.58
C LEU A 148 2.12 -11.60 -16.47
N LEU A 149 2.86 -12.09 -15.48
CA LEU A 149 4.27 -11.72 -15.27
C LEU A 149 5.17 -12.19 -16.41
N GLU A 150 4.96 -13.42 -16.88
CA GLU A 150 5.68 -13.96 -18.03
C GLU A 150 5.41 -13.10 -19.28
N ALA A 151 4.16 -12.70 -19.51
CA ALA A 151 3.81 -11.85 -20.64
C ALA A 151 4.51 -10.48 -20.56
N ARG A 152 4.57 -9.88 -19.36
CA ARG A 152 5.27 -8.61 -19.15
C ARG A 152 6.78 -8.76 -19.33
N ALA A 153 7.37 -9.84 -18.83
CA ALA A 153 8.79 -10.13 -18.99
C ALA A 153 9.18 -10.31 -20.47
N GLU A 154 8.35 -10.99 -21.26
CA GLU A 154 8.54 -11.18 -22.71
C GLU A 154 8.36 -9.86 -23.49
N LEU A 155 7.52 -8.94 -23.03
CA LEU A 155 7.33 -7.61 -23.65
C LEU A 155 8.48 -6.65 -23.39
N GLN A 156 9.12 -6.73 -22.22
CA GLN A 156 10.10 -5.75 -21.75
C GLN A 156 11.24 -5.46 -22.75
N PRO A 157 11.86 -6.46 -23.41
CA PRO A 157 12.93 -6.24 -24.38
C PRO A 157 12.48 -5.51 -25.65
N ILE A 158 11.18 -5.56 -25.95
CA ILE A 158 10.57 -4.97 -27.16
C ILE A 158 10.16 -3.53 -26.88
N ILE A 159 9.56 -3.27 -25.71
CA ILE A 159 9.18 -1.93 -25.26
C ILE A 159 10.42 -1.04 -25.11
N SER A 160 11.56 -1.61 -24.74
CA SER A 160 12.84 -0.90 -24.61
C SER A 160 13.48 -0.50 -25.95
N LYS A 161 12.87 -0.86 -27.09
CA LYS A 161 13.39 -0.57 -28.44
C LYS A 161 12.40 0.33 -29.20
N SER A 162 12.93 1.09 -30.16
CA SER A 162 12.09 1.87 -31.07
C SER A 162 11.20 0.94 -31.89
N ASN A 163 9.89 1.19 -31.88
CA ASN A 163 8.88 0.44 -32.62
C ASN A 163 7.79 1.41 -33.12
N ASP A 164 7.36 1.29 -34.37
CA ASP A 164 6.32 2.15 -34.97
C ASP A 164 4.96 2.02 -34.26
N ARG A 165 4.74 0.91 -33.54
CA ARG A 165 3.58 0.63 -32.71
C ARG A 165 3.92 0.53 -31.21
N LEU A 166 4.96 1.24 -30.75
CA LEU A 166 5.37 1.28 -29.34
C LEU A 166 4.22 1.65 -28.40
N LYS A 167 3.36 2.58 -28.82
CA LYS A 167 2.16 2.98 -28.07
C LYS A 167 1.30 1.77 -27.71
N ASP A 168 1.05 0.88 -28.66
CA ASP A 168 0.19 -0.29 -28.46
C ASP A 168 0.84 -1.31 -27.51
N LEU A 169 2.16 -1.48 -27.59
CA LEU A 169 2.92 -2.30 -26.65
C LEU A 169 2.85 -1.75 -25.22
N LEU A 170 2.95 -0.42 -25.05
CA LEU A 170 2.81 0.23 -23.74
C LEU A 170 1.40 0.05 -23.16
N PHE A 171 0.35 0.14 -23.99
CA PHE A 171 -1.02 -0.12 -23.52
C PHE A 171 -1.22 -1.57 -23.09
N VAL A 172 -0.62 -2.54 -23.78
CA VAL A 172 -0.64 -3.94 -23.34
C VAL A 172 0.07 -4.10 -22.01
N ASP A 173 1.26 -3.54 -21.83
CA ASP A 173 1.98 -3.65 -20.55
C ASP A 173 1.21 -3.04 -19.38
N ILE A 174 0.62 -1.85 -19.57
CA ILE A 174 -0.23 -1.20 -18.57
C ILE A 174 -1.48 -2.04 -18.27
N ALA A 175 -2.10 -2.65 -19.29
CA ALA A 175 -3.26 -3.52 -19.11
C ALA A 175 -2.90 -4.79 -18.32
N LEU A 176 -1.74 -5.39 -18.59
CA LEU A 176 -1.22 -6.54 -17.85
C LEU A 176 -0.95 -6.17 -16.38
N ASP A 177 -0.26 -5.05 -16.11
CA ASP A 177 0.01 -4.55 -14.75
C ASP A 177 -1.29 -4.30 -13.95
N SER A 178 -2.26 -3.64 -14.59
CA SER A 178 -3.58 -3.39 -14.01
C SER A 178 -4.35 -4.70 -13.71
N THR A 179 -4.18 -5.70 -14.58
CA THR A 179 -4.80 -7.03 -14.38
C THR A 179 -4.14 -7.77 -13.20
N VAL A 180 -2.82 -7.65 -13.02
CA VAL A 180 -2.10 -8.19 -11.84
C VAL A 180 -2.68 -7.59 -10.55
N ARG A 181 -2.84 -6.27 -10.50
CA ARG A 181 -3.46 -5.56 -9.35
C ARG A 181 -4.86 -6.10 -9.07
N THR A 182 -5.71 -6.15 -10.09
CA THR A 182 -7.11 -6.60 -9.99
C THR A 182 -7.22 -8.07 -9.56
N ALA A 183 -6.33 -8.94 -10.04
CA ALA A 183 -6.28 -10.34 -9.63
C ALA A 183 -5.92 -10.48 -8.14
N ILE A 184 -4.94 -9.72 -7.65
CA ILE A 184 -4.56 -9.74 -6.23
C ILE A 184 -5.68 -9.21 -5.34
N GLU A 185 -6.29 -8.07 -5.68
CA GLU A 185 -7.37 -7.48 -4.89
C GLU A 185 -8.57 -8.43 -4.75
N ARG A 186 -8.94 -9.15 -5.81
CA ARG A 186 -9.97 -10.21 -5.76
C ARG A 186 -9.61 -11.36 -4.83
N SER A 187 -8.33 -11.64 -4.63
CA SER A 187 -7.86 -12.73 -3.77
C SER A 187 -7.90 -12.39 -2.27
N TYR A 188 -8.06 -11.12 -1.88
CA TYR A 188 -7.95 -10.67 -0.49
C TYR A 188 -8.87 -11.37 0.50
N GLU A 189 -10.08 -11.72 0.10
CA GLU A 189 -11.00 -12.45 0.97
C GLU A 189 -10.49 -13.86 1.26
N GLN A 190 -9.98 -14.56 0.26
CA GLN A 190 -9.40 -15.90 0.39
C GLN A 190 -8.11 -15.89 1.23
N LEU A 191 -7.40 -14.76 1.25
CA LEU A 191 -6.17 -14.57 2.03
C LEU A 191 -6.39 -14.36 3.53
N LYS A 192 -7.62 -14.20 4.01
CA LYS A 192 -7.90 -14.04 5.45
C LYS A 192 -7.41 -15.23 6.29
N ASN A 193 -7.51 -16.44 5.75
CA ASN A 193 -7.12 -17.68 6.43
C ASN A 193 -5.99 -18.42 5.70
N ALA A 194 -5.28 -17.75 4.79
CA ALA A 194 -4.22 -18.37 4.03
C ALA A 194 -2.98 -18.61 4.91
N LYS A 195 -2.26 -19.69 4.62
CA LYS A 195 -0.98 -19.95 5.28
C LYS A 195 0.07 -18.89 4.87
N PRO A 196 1.08 -18.61 5.72
CA PRO A 196 2.09 -17.59 5.45
C PRO A 196 2.78 -17.78 4.09
N GLU A 197 3.04 -19.02 3.68
CA GLU A 197 3.72 -19.38 2.43
C GLU A 197 2.97 -18.88 1.20
N LYS A 198 1.63 -18.92 1.22
CA LYS A 198 0.82 -18.41 0.10
C LYS A 198 0.95 -16.89 0.00
N ILE A 199 0.88 -16.18 1.13
CA ILE A 199 1.03 -14.72 1.15
C ILE A 199 2.45 -14.32 0.70
N MET A 200 3.48 -15.02 1.19
CA MET A 200 4.87 -14.82 0.79
C MET A 200 5.07 -15.05 -0.72
N HIS A 201 4.43 -16.07 -1.29
CA HIS A 201 4.50 -16.33 -2.73
C HIS A 201 3.86 -15.20 -3.55
N LEU A 202 2.67 -14.72 -3.16
CA LEU A 202 2.03 -13.58 -3.82
C LEU A 202 2.85 -12.29 -3.70
N ILE A 203 3.51 -12.07 -2.55
CA ILE A 203 4.45 -10.96 -2.35
C ILE A 203 5.61 -11.06 -3.35
N THR A 204 6.18 -12.25 -3.56
CA THR A 204 7.24 -12.47 -4.55
C THR A 204 6.79 -12.10 -5.96
N LEU A 205 5.60 -12.56 -6.38
CA LEU A 205 5.02 -12.27 -7.71
C LEU A 205 4.77 -10.75 -7.89
N LEU A 206 4.18 -10.09 -6.90
CA LEU A 206 3.95 -8.64 -6.98
C LEU A 206 5.23 -7.81 -6.97
N LEU A 207 6.24 -8.26 -6.25
CA LEU A 207 7.53 -7.58 -6.24
C LEU A 207 8.24 -7.73 -7.59
N GLU A 208 8.14 -8.90 -8.23
CA GLU A 208 8.59 -9.11 -9.61
C GLU A 208 7.87 -8.18 -10.59
N ASN A 209 6.55 -8.06 -10.45
CA ASN A 209 5.74 -7.13 -11.24
C ASN A 209 6.25 -5.68 -11.12
N LEU A 210 6.55 -5.23 -9.90
CA LEU A 210 7.08 -3.89 -9.65
C LEU A 210 8.50 -3.68 -10.17
N ILE A 211 9.34 -4.72 -10.16
CA ILE A 211 10.68 -4.69 -10.74
C ILE A 211 10.58 -4.44 -12.25
N LEU A 212 9.63 -5.07 -12.95
CA LEU A 212 9.38 -4.86 -14.39
C LEU A 212 8.93 -3.41 -14.69
N SER A 213 8.18 -2.79 -13.77
CA SER A 213 7.70 -1.40 -13.90
C SER A 213 8.69 -0.33 -13.38
N SER A 214 9.87 -0.69 -12.88
CA SER A 214 10.74 0.24 -12.16
C SER A 214 12.17 0.27 -12.68
N ASP A 215 12.66 1.48 -12.96
CA ASP A 215 14.10 1.75 -13.06
C ASP A 215 14.76 1.80 -11.67
N ASN A 216 16.09 1.67 -11.62
CA ASN A 216 16.90 1.70 -10.39
C ASN A 216 16.35 0.75 -9.29
N ASN A 217 15.93 -0.45 -9.71
CA ASN A 217 15.18 -1.41 -8.89
C ASN A 217 16.06 -2.39 -8.08
N GLU A 218 17.34 -2.07 -7.85
CA GLU A 218 18.30 -2.97 -7.20
C GLU A 218 17.83 -3.45 -5.82
N ASP A 219 17.30 -2.54 -5.00
CA ASP A 219 16.75 -2.88 -3.68
C ASP A 219 15.53 -3.79 -3.76
N MET A 220 14.66 -3.61 -4.77
CA MET A 220 13.52 -4.48 -5.00
C MET A 220 13.97 -5.89 -5.43
N ILE A 221 15.01 -5.99 -6.28
CA ILE A 221 15.60 -7.27 -6.67
C ILE A 221 16.17 -8.00 -5.44
N TYR A 222 16.85 -7.30 -4.53
CA TYR A 222 17.32 -7.90 -3.28
C TYR A 222 16.17 -8.36 -2.38
N CYS A 223 15.07 -7.61 -2.31
CA CYS A 223 13.88 -8.03 -1.60
C CYS A 223 13.26 -9.30 -2.24
N TRP A 224 13.20 -9.37 -3.57
CA TRP A 224 12.66 -10.54 -4.31
C TRP A 224 13.51 -11.79 -4.07
N LYS A 225 14.84 -11.67 -4.12
CA LYS A 225 15.76 -12.75 -3.73
C LYS A 225 15.57 -13.16 -2.27
N GLY A 226 15.36 -12.18 -1.38
CA GLY A 226 15.05 -12.39 0.03
C GLY A 226 13.78 -13.21 0.22
N TRP A 227 12.68 -12.87 -0.47
CA TRP A 227 11.42 -13.58 -0.36
C TRP A 227 11.50 -15.01 -0.89
N ASN A 228 12.18 -15.23 -2.02
CA ASN A 228 12.46 -16.58 -2.54
C ASN A 228 13.27 -17.44 -1.56
N ARG A 229 14.26 -16.84 -0.91
CA ARG A 229 15.03 -17.52 0.16
C ARG A 229 14.14 -17.83 1.36
N ALA A 230 13.33 -16.87 1.81
CA ALA A 230 12.41 -17.07 2.93
C ALA A 230 11.41 -18.20 2.65
N LEU A 231 10.85 -18.27 1.43
CA LEU A 231 9.98 -19.36 0.98
C LEU A 231 10.69 -20.72 1.04
N THR A 232 11.96 -20.78 0.63
CA THR A 232 12.78 -21.99 0.72
C THR A 232 13.00 -22.41 2.18
N MET A 233 13.32 -21.46 3.06
CA MET A 233 13.51 -21.71 4.49
C MET A 233 12.25 -22.27 5.16
N VAL A 234 11.07 -21.71 4.84
CA VAL A 234 9.80 -22.24 5.34
C VAL A 234 9.57 -23.67 4.88
N LYS A 235 9.76 -23.94 3.59
CA LYS A 235 9.59 -25.30 3.01
C LYS A 235 10.51 -26.33 3.65
N ASN A 236 11.72 -25.92 4.04
CA ASN A 236 12.69 -26.78 4.71
C ASN A 236 12.44 -26.93 6.23
N GLY A 237 11.57 -26.11 6.81
CA GLY A 237 11.29 -26.11 8.25
C GLY A 237 12.38 -25.44 9.09
N ASP A 238 13.12 -24.48 8.54
CA ASP A 238 14.21 -23.78 9.25
C ASP A 238 13.65 -22.91 10.40
N ASN A 239 14.15 -23.05 11.62
CA ASN A 239 13.60 -22.35 12.80
C ASN A 239 13.58 -20.82 12.69
N ASP A 240 14.54 -20.23 11.97
CA ASP A 240 14.69 -18.78 11.85
C ASP A 240 13.95 -18.18 10.62
N TRP A 241 13.14 -18.99 9.91
CA TRP A 241 12.47 -18.55 8.68
C TRP A 241 11.65 -17.28 8.89
N ALA A 242 10.94 -17.18 10.02
CA ALA A 242 10.02 -16.07 10.30
C ALA A 242 10.77 -14.78 10.62
N LEU A 243 11.88 -14.89 11.35
CA LEU A 243 12.76 -13.76 11.63
C LEU A 243 13.44 -13.25 10.35
N PHE A 244 13.90 -14.18 9.49
CA PHE A 244 14.46 -13.84 8.20
C PHE A 244 13.42 -13.17 7.29
N ALA A 245 12.22 -13.77 7.16
CA ALA A 245 11.11 -13.21 6.39
C ALA A 245 10.71 -11.82 6.89
N LYS A 246 10.72 -11.58 8.21
CA LYS A 246 10.46 -10.26 8.79
C LYS A 246 11.49 -9.23 8.33
N SER A 247 12.77 -9.59 8.33
CA SER A 247 13.83 -8.68 7.86
C SER A 247 13.64 -8.30 6.38
N VAL A 248 13.20 -9.24 5.56
CA VAL A 248 12.88 -9.01 4.13
C VAL A 248 11.61 -8.15 4.00
N LEU A 249 10.60 -8.39 4.84
CA LEU A 249 9.38 -7.58 4.92
C LEU A 249 9.71 -6.11 5.22
N ASP A 250 10.53 -5.85 6.24
CA ASP A 250 10.91 -4.48 6.61
C ASP A 250 11.73 -3.80 5.51
N ARG A 251 12.64 -4.54 4.85
CA ARG A 251 13.35 -4.01 3.67
C ARG A 251 12.41 -3.72 2.50
N THR A 252 11.39 -4.56 2.29
CA THR A 252 10.37 -4.35 1.24
C THR A 252 9.58 -3.07 1.49
N ARG A 253 9.19 -2.80 2.75
CA ARG A 253 8.53 -1.53 3.13
C ARG A 253 9.41 -0.32 2.85
N LEU A 254 10.70 -0.39 3.19
CA LEU A 254 11.64 0.71 2.90
C LEU A 254 11.79 0.94 1.39
N ALA A 255 11.85 -0.12 0.58
CA ALA A 255 11.91 -0.01 -0.87
C ALA A 255 10.64 0.63 -1.45
N LEU A 256 9.46 0.26 -0.94
CA LEU A 256 8.18 0.89 -1.32
C LEU A 256 8.15 2.37 -0.94
N ALA A 257 8.61 2.72 0.27
CA ALA A 257 8.65 4.11 0.72
C ALA A 257 9.57 4.98 -0.13
N SER A 258 10.77 4.49 -0.45
CA SER A 258 11.71 5.16 -1.35
C SER A 258 11.09 5.40 -2.74
N LYS A 259 10.33 4.42 -3.25
CA LYS A 259 9.63 4.54 -4.53
C LYS A 259 8.50 5.58 -4.48
N GLY A 260 7.72 5.60 -3.40
CA GLY A 260 6.68 6.60 -3.19
C GLY A 260 7.24 8.03 -3.18
N GLU A 261 8.34 8.25 -2.45
CA GLU A 261 9.06 9.53 -2.44
C GLU A 261 9.57 9.92 -3.83
N SER A 262 10.17 8.98 -4.56
CA SER A 262 10.63 9.22 -5.93
C SER A 262 9.50 9.63 -6.87
N TYR A 263 8.33 9.01 -6.76
CA TYR A 263 7.16 9.40 -7.56
C TYR A 263 6.64 10.77 -7.16
N HIS A 264 6.59 11.06 -5.86
CA HIS A 264 6.20 12.37 -5.36
C HIS A 264 7.09 13.48 -5.94
N GLN A 265 8.41 13.30 -5.90
CA GLN A 265 9.36 14.25 -6.48
C GLN A 265 9.21 14.43 -8.00
N LEU A 266 8.80 13.37 -8.71
CA LEU A 266 8.69 13.38 -10.16
C LEU A 266 7.36 13.96 -10.66
N LEU A 267 6.24 13.55 -10.06
CA LEU A 267 4.89 13.81 -10.57
C LEU A 267 4.24 15.02 -9.91
N GLN A 268 4.39 15.19 -8.60
CA GLN A 268 3.66 16.19 -7.83
C GLN A 268 3.92 17.63 -8.31
N PRO A 269 5.16 18.06 -8.64
CA PRO A 269 5.40 19.42 -9.12
C PRO A 269 4.64 19.76 -10.42
N SER A 270 4.49 18.76 -11.30
CA SER A 270 3.73 18.93 -12.55
C SER A 270 2.23 19.01 -12.28
N ALA A 271 1.72 18.21 -11.34
CA ALA A 271 0.33 18.24 -10.91
C ALA A 271 -0.04 19.60 -10.27
N GLU A 272 0.83 20.14 -9.41
CA GLU A 272 0.65 21.46 -8.78
C GLU A 272 0.66 22.59 -9.81
N TYR A 273 1.60 22.57 -10.75
CA TYR A 273 1.71 23.56 -11.82
C TYR A 273 0.46 23.57 -12.71
N LEU A 274 0.05 22.39 -13.21
CA LEU A 274 -1.13 22.27 -14.06
C LEU A 274 -2.43 22.56 -13.30
N GLY A 275 -2.54 22.09 -12.06
CA GLY A 275 -3.68 22.33 -11.19
C GLY A 275 -3.95 23.81 -10.97
N THR A 276 -2.87 24.59 -10.75
CA THR A 276 -2.95 26.04 -10.61
C THR A 276 -3.44 26.74 -11.89
N LEU A 277 -2.89 26.36 -13.06
CA LEU A 277 -3.25 26.98 -14.34
C LEU A 277 -4.67 26.64 -14.80
N LEU A 278 -5.13 25.42 -14.49
CA LEU A 278 -6.45 24.93 -14.89
C LEU A 278 -7.55 25.28 -13.87
N GLY A 279 -7.19 25.86 -12.72
CA GLY A 279 -8.14 26.20 -11.66
C GLY A 279 -8.80 24.97 -11.02
N LEU A 280 -8.04 23.88 -10.86
CA LEU A 280 -8.52 22.65 -10.23
C LEU A 280 -8.58 22.80 -8.70
N ASP A 281 -9.40 21.97 -8.06
CA ASP A 281 -9.50 21.91 -6.60
C ASP A 281 -8.15 21.53 -5.98
N GLN A 282 -7.70 22.32 -5.00
CA GLN A 282 -6.40 22.15 -4.36
C GLN A 282 -6.28 20.82 -3.61
N TRP A 283 -7.40 20.30 -3.06
CA TRP A 283 -7.41 18.97 -2.43
C TRP A 283 -7.05 17.88 -3.45
N ALA A 284 -7.70 17.88 -4.62
CA ALA A 284 -7.45 16.88 -5.67
C ALA A 284 -6.02 16.95 -6.20
N VAL A 285 -5.47 18.16 -6.28
CA VAL A 285 -4.08 18.40 -6.69
C VAL A 285 -3.10 17.88 -5.63
N SER A 286 -3.34 18.15 -4.34
CA SER A 286 -2.41 17.79 -3.26
C SER A 286 -2.20 16.29 -3.09
N ILE A 287 -3.22 15.48 -3.42
CA ILE A 287 -3.16 14.01 -3.30
C ILE A 287 -2.85 13.31 -4.62
N PHE A 288 -2.64 14.04 -5.72
CA PHE A 288 -2.54 13.45 -7.07
C PHE A 288 -1.52 12.32 -7.15
N THR A 289 -0.31 12.54 -6.64
CA THR A 289 0.73 11.51 -6.73
C THR A 289 0.46 10.31 -5.82
N GLU A 290 -0.14 10.55 -4.66
CA GLU A 290 -0.56 9.49 -3.74
C GLU A 290 -1.62 8.60 -4.41
N GLU A 291 -2.59 9.21 -5.09
CA GLU A 291 -3.59 8.51 -5.89
C GLU A 291 -2.97 7.71 -7.04
N MET A 292 -1.95 8.24 -7.71
CA MET A 292 -1.21 7.50 -8.74
C MET A 292 -0.52 6.27 -8.16
N ILE A 293 0.14 6.39 -7.01
CA ILE A 293 0.77 5.24 -6.33
C ILE A 293 -0.30 4.23 -5.89
N ARG A 294 -1.40 4.71 -5.31
CA ARG A 294 -2.51 3.89 -4.80
C ARG A 294 -3.23 3.13 -5.90
N SER A 295 -3.26 3.69 -7.11
CA SER A 295 -3.83 3.04 -8.29
C SER A 295 -2.96 1.92 -8.90
N GLY A 296 -1.70 1.80 -8.48
CA GLY A 296 -0.74 0.82 -9.00
C GLY A 296 -0.55 -0.41 -8.10
N SER A 297 0.25 -1.38 -8.58
CA SER A 297 0.52 -2.64 -7.85
C SER A 297 1.31 -2.45 -6.54
N ALA A 298 1.91 -1.28 -6.32
CA ALA A 298 2.64 -0.95 -5.09
C ALA A 298 1.72 -0.98 -3.86
N ALA A 299 0.48 -0.49 -4.02
CA ALA A 299 -0.53 -0.53 -2.96
C ALA A 299 -0.94 -1.98 -2.62
N SER A 300 -1.08 -2.82 -3.65
CA SER A 300 -1.40 -4.24 -3.44
C SER A 300 -0.27 -4.98 -2.71
N LEU A 301 0.98 -4.71 -3.07
CA LEU A 301 2.14 -5.26 -2.38
C LEU A 301 2.20 -4.79 -0.92
N SER A 302 2.01 -3.50 -0.67
CA SER A 302 1.98 -2.94 0.69
C SER A 302 0.91 -3.62 1.54
N SER A 303 -0.29 -3.82 0.98
CA SER A 303 -1.40 -4.51 1.65
C SER A 303 -1.06 -5.96 2.03
N LEU A 304 -0.38 -6.71 1.15
CA LEU A 304 0.05 -8.08 1.46
C LEU A 304 1.16 -8.13 2.51
N VAL A 305 2.15 -7.25 2.40
CA VAL A 305 3.21 -7.07 3.39
C VAL A 305 2.60 -6.75 4.74
N ASN A 306 1.60 -5.86 4.77
CA ASN A 306 0.92 -5.49 5.99
C ASN A 306 0.12 -6.66 6.59
N ARG A 307 -0.57 -7.44 5.76
CA ARG A 307 -1.24 -8.66 6.22
C ARG A 307 -0.27 -9.68 6.82
N LEU A 308 0.92 -9.82 6.26
CA LEU A 308 1.89 -10.83 6.68
C LEU A 308 2.63 -10.45 7.98
N ASP A 309 2.78 -9.16 8.28
CA ASP A 309 3.60 -8.70 9.41
C ASP A 309 3.16 -9.26 10.77
N PRO A 310 1.87 -9.19 11.18
CA PRO A 310 1.44 -9.75 12.47
C PRO A 310 1.71 -11.25 12.58
N ILE A 311 1.57 -11.98 11.47
CA ILE A 311 1.83 -13.43 11.40
C ILE A 311 3.31 -13.70 11.66
N LEU A 312 4.22 -12.99 10.99
CA LEU A 312 5.66 -13.15 11.20
C LEU A 312 6.08 -12.75 12.61
N ARG A 313 5.51 -11.69 13.17
CA ARG A 313 5.78 -11.27 14.55
C ARG A 313 5.35 -12.30 15.58
N GLY A 314 4.18 -12.92 15.38
CA GLY A 314 3.70 -14.01 16.21
C GLY A 314 4.61 -15.23 16.17
N VAL A 315 5.04 -15.66 14.97
CA VAL A 315 5.94 -16.82 14.82
C VAL A 315 7.35 -16.53 15.35
N ALA A 316 7.86 -15.31 15.13
CA ALA A 316 9.22 -14.90 15.54
C ALA A 316 9.30 -14.30 16.96
N ASN A 317 8.19 -14.21 17.69
CA ASN A 317 8.09 -13.61 19.04
C ASN A 317 8.66 -12.18 19.11
N LEU A 318 8.35 -11.33 18.12
CA LEU A 318 8.95 -9.99 17.95
C LEU A 318 8.22 -8.86 18.72
N GLY A 319 7.35 -9.19 19.67
CA GLY A 319 6.59 -8.21 20.46
C GLY A 319 5.38 -7.62 19.73
N SER A 320 4.56 -6.88 20.48
CA SER A 320 3.17 -6.56 20.13
C SER A 320 2.96 -5.24 19.38
N TRP A 321 4.01 -4.47 19.10
CA TRP A 321 3.88 -3.10 18.61
C TRP A 321 4.60 -2.86 17.28
N GLN A 322 4.03 -2.01 16.44
CA GLN A 322 4.75 -1.38 15.34
C GLN A 322 4.66 0.13 15.50
N VAL A 323 5.81 0.78 15.63
CA VAL A 323 5.90 2.23 15.77
C VAL A 323 6.02 2.87 14.39
N ILE A 324 5.06 3.71 14.02
CA ILE A 324 5.01 4.43 12.74
C ILE A 324 5.69 5.81 12.88
N SER A 325 5.39 6.50 13.99
CA SER A 325 5.98 7.78 14.38
C SER A 325 6.47 7.70 15.84
N PRO A 326 7.80 7.65 16.08
CA PRO A 326 8.39 7.35 17.39
C PRO A 326 8.56 8.60 18.26
N VAL A 327 7.45 9.27 18.58
CA VAL A 327 7.46 10.46 19.46
C VAL A 327 7.03 10.07 20.86
N GLU A 328 7.74 10.53 21.89
CA GLU A 328 7.25 10.39 23.27
C GLU A 328 6.05 11.30 23.48
N ALA A 329 4.98 10.78 24.07
CA ALA A 329 3.75 11.53 24.29
C ALA A 329 3.22 11.33 25.70
N VAL A 330 2.61 12.36 26.27
CA VAL A 330 1.85 12.27 27.52
C VAL A 330 0.51 12.95 27.28
N GLY A 331 -0.59 12.25 27.55
CA GLY A 331 -1.91 12.79 27.31
C GLY A 331 -3.03 11.94 27.90
N TYR A 332 -4.24 12.49 27.88
CA TYR A 332 -5.45 11.84 28.36
C TYR A 332 -5.96 10.85 27.31
N VAL A 333 -6.27 9.63 27.74
CA VAL A 333 -6.77 8.60 26.83
C VAL A 333 -8.21 8.87 26.46
N VAL A 334 -8.49 8.89 25.16
CA VAL A 334 -9.83 8.97 24.58
C VAL A 334 -10.00 7.79 23.62
N VAL A 335 -11.07 7.01 23.81
CA VAL A 335 -11.34 5.83 22.98
C VAL A 335 -12.32 6.21 21.88
N VAL A 336 -11.97 5.89 20.63
CA VAL A 336 -12.81 6.19 19.46
C VAL A 336 -13.01 4.94 18.61
N ASP A 337 -14.19 4.81 17.99
CA ASP A 337 -14.48 3.67 17.10
C ASP A 337 -13.75 3.83 15.76
N LYS A 338 -13.75 5.03 15.19
CA LYS A 338 -13.05 5.36 13.94
C LYS A 338 -12.26 6.64 14.11
N LEU A 339 -11.04 6.72 13.59
CA LEU A 339 -10.32 8.01 13.59
C LEU A 339 -11.07 9.05 12.75
N LEU A 340 -11.68 8.63 11.64
CA LEU A 340 -12.47 9.48 10.76
C LEU A 340 -13.61 10.22 11.48
N SER A 341 -14.18 9.65 12.55
CA SER A 341 -15.29 10.30 13.25
C SER A 341 -14.86 11.50 14.08
N VAL A 342 -13.56 11.65 14.37
CA VAL A 342 -13.03 12.74 15.18
C VAL A 342 -12.08 13.66 14.43
N GLN A 343 -11.82 13.43 13.14
CA GLN A 343 -10.83 14.18 12.34
C GLN A 343 -11.05 15.71 12.30
N ASN A 344 -12.27 16.18 12.55
CA ASN A 344 -12.63 17.60 12.56
C ASN A 344 -12.79 18.17 13.98
N GLU A 345 -12.50 17.38 15.00
CA GLU A 345 -12.52 17.81 16.40
C GLU A 345 -11.21 18.52 16.77
N SER A 346 -11.25 19.28 17.86
CA SER A 346 -10.05 19.88 18.46
C SER A 346 -10.07 19.61 19.96
N TYR A 347 -8.94 19.14 20.49
CA TYR A 347 -8.77 18.79 21.89
C TYR A 347 -7.98 19.87 22.62
N ASP A 348 -8.59 20.46 23.65
CA ASP A 348 -7.97 21.52 24.46
C ASP A 348 -6.84 21.01 25.37
N VAL A 349 -6.78 19.70 25.60
CA VAL A 349 -5.76 19.03 26.40
C VAL A 349 -5.00 18.02 25.53
N PRO A 350 -3.72 17.72 25.83
CA PRO A 350 -2.99 16.66 25.14
C PRO A 350 -3.75 15.34 25.20
N THR A 351 -4.17 14.82 24.04
CA THR A 351 -5.03 13.63 23.95
C THR A 351 -4.34 12.46 23.26
N ILE A 352 -4.46 11.27 23.85
CA ILE A 352 -4.05 9.99 23.26
C ILE A 352 -5.30 9.30 22.72
N LEU A 353 -5.41 9.19 21.40
CA LEU A 353 -6.53 8.52 20.75
C LEU A 353 -6.26 7.01 20.66
N VAL A 354 -7.14 6.20 21.24
CA VAL A 354 -7.13 4.74 21.05
C VAL A 354 -8.25 4.40 20.07
N ALA A 355 -7.92 4.39 18.78
CA ALA A 355 -8.87 4.21 17.69
C ALA A 355 -9.02 2.73 17.33
N LYS A 356 -10.26 2.22 17.31
CA LYS A 356 -10.52 0.84 16.87
C LYS A 356 -10.23 0.64 15.39
N THR A 357 -10.55 1.62 14.56
CA THR A 357 -10.26 1.57 13.13
C THR A 357 -9.61 2.84 12.61
N VAL A 358 -8.65 2.65 11.69
CA VAL A 358 -7.93 3.72 10.98
C VAL A 358 -7.78 3.28 9.53
N SER A 359 -8.40 4.00 8.60
CA SER A 359 -8.40 3.65 7.16
C SER A 359 -7.12 4.07 6.46
N GLY A 360 -6.43 5.11 6.96
CA GLY A 360 -5.21 5.67 6.38
C GLY A 360 -5.39 7.05 5.76
N GLU A 361 -6.63 7.43 5.41
CA GLU A 361 -6.95 8.65 4.67
C GLU A 361 -7.36 9.82 5.59
N GLU A 362 -7.39 9.59 6.90
CA GLU A 362 -7.89 10.56 7.85
C GLU A 362 -6.87 11.65 8.19
N GLU A 363 -7.37 12.79 8.68
CA GLU A 363 -6.56 13.78 9.37
C GLU A 363 -6.46 13.47 10.87
N ILE A 364 -5.32 13.84 11.47
CA ILE A 364 -5.13 13.73 12.91
C ILE A 364 -5.71 15.00 13.56
N PRO A 365 -6.66 14.89 14.51
CA PRO A 365 -7.31 16.06 15.11
C PRO A 365 -6.31 16.94 15.87
N ASP A 366 -6.55 18.25 15.88
CA ASP A 366 -5.73 19.18 16.65
C ASP A 366 -5.79 18.84 18.15
N GLY A 367 -4.64 18.91 18.83
CA GLY A 367 -4.50 18.55 20.24
C GLY A 367 -4.28 17.06 20.52
N ALA A 368 -4.44 16.19 19.51
CA ALA A 368 -4.04 14.79 19.62
C ALA A 368 -2.51 14.66 19.60
N VAL A 369 -1.93 14.12 20.68
CA VAL A 369 -0.48 13.89 20.82
C VAL A 369 -0.08 12.45 20.52
N ALA A 370 -1.05 11.53 20.49
CA ALA A 370 -0.82 10.17 20.02
C ALA A 370 -2.06 9.54 19.39
N VAL A 371 -1.85 8.60 18.47
CA VAL A 371 -2.85 7.67 17.93
C VAL A 371 -2.36 6.24 18.12
N LEU A 372 -3.17 5.38 18.71
CA LEU A 372 -2.91 3.96 18.91
C LEU A 372 -4.06 3.16 18.32
N THR A 373 -3.76 2.13 17.52
CA THR A 373 -4.78 1.38 16.79
C THR A 373 -4.38 -0.09 16.59
N PRO A 374 -5.34 -1.04 16.52
CA PRO A 374 -5.04 -2.39 16.03
C PRO A 374 -4.87 -2.44 14.52
N ASP A 375 -5.41 -1.46 13.79
CA ASP A 375 -5.29 -1.40 12.35
C ASP A 375 -3.87 -1.01 11.97
N MET A 376 -3.44 -1.49 10.81
CA MET A 376 -2.12 -1.19 10.28
C MET A 376 -2.26 -0.36 9.02
N PRO A 377 -2.55 0.93 9.16
CA PRO A 377 -2.58 1.83 8.02
C PRO A 377 -1.20 1.83 7.37
N ASP A 378 -1.20 2.00 6.05
CA ASP A 378 0.05 1.99 5.29
C ASP A 378 1.02 3.01 5.89
N VAL A 379 2.30 2.67 5.95
CA VAL A 379 3.36 3.58 6.37
C VAL A 379 3.41 4.84 5.48
N LEU A 380 2.89 4.73 4.27
CA LEU A 380 2.74 5.79 3.26
C LEU A 380 1.35 6.40 3.21
N SER A 381 0.40 5.92 4.04
CA SER A 381 -0.92 6.52 4.10
C SER A 381 -0.84 7.96 4.62
N HIS A 382 -1.82 8.77 4.23
CA HIS A 382 -1.90 10.18 4.59
C HIS A 382 -1.74 10.38 6.11
N VAL A 383 -2.48 9.62 6.94
CA VAL A 383 -2.39 9.69 8.41
C VAL A 383 -0.99 9.35 8.94
N SER A 384 -0.30 8.38 8.33
CA SER A 384 1.06 7.98 8.74
C SER A 384 2.10 9.06 8.43
N VAL A 385 1.98 9.72 7.27
CA VAL A 385 2.86 10.84 6.89
C VAL A 385 2.58 12.05 7.78
N ARG A 386 1.30 12.37 8.03
CA ARG A 386 0.87 13.44 8.93
C ARG A 386 1.38 13.25 10.35
N ALA A 387 1.27 12.04 10.90
CA ALA A 387 1.78 11.75 12.24
C ALA A 387 3.26 12.09 12.40
N ARG A 388 4.09 11.80 11.39
CA ARG A 388 5.53 12.09 11.41
C ARG A 388 5.81 13.58 11.32
N ASN A 389 5.18 14.25 10.35
CA ASN A 389 5.40 15.66 10.10
C ASN A 389 4.95 16.53 11.29
N SER A 390 3.81 16.18 11.88
CA SER A 390 3.22 16.89 13.03
C SER A 390 3.78 16.42 14.38
N LYS A 391 4.75 15.50 14.40
CA LYS A 391 5.36 14.94 15.62
C LYS A 391 4.34 14.36 16.60
N VAL A 392 3.34 13.66 16.08
CA VAL A 392 2.36 12.91 16.86
C VAL A 392 2.86 11.46 16.98
N CYS A 393 2.79 10.89 18.18
CA CYS A 393 3.13 9.48 18.36
C CYS A 393 2.10 8.62 17.63
N PHE A 394 2.56 7.71 16.76
CA PHE A 394 1.64 6.83 16.04
C PHE A 394 2.16 5.40 16.05
N ALA A 395 1.37 4.48 16.58
CA ALA A 395 1.75 3.08 16.68
C ALA A 395 0.55 2.14 16.50
N THR A 396 0.81 1.03 15.82
CA THR A 396 -0.10 -0.11 15.74
C THR A 396 0.21 -1.08 16.87
N CYS A 397 -0.82 -1.56 17.57
CA CYS A 397 -0.72 -2.59 18.60
C CYS A 397 -1.45 -3.85 18.13
N PHE A 398 -0.73 -4.95 17.95
CA PHE A 398 -1.29 -6.22 17.48
C PHE A 398 -1.89 -7.07 18.61
N ASP A 399 -1.62 -6.71 19.86
CA ASP A 399 -2.07 -7.45 21.03
C ASP A 399 -3.39 -6.85 21.55
N PRO A 400 -4.50 -7.60 21.45
CA PRO A 400 -5.80 -7.11 21.89
C PRO A 400 -5.85 -6.87 23.39
N ASP A 401 -5.07 -7.59 24.21
CA ASP A 401 -5.08 -7.43 25.66
C ASP A 401 -4.44 -6.09 26.05
N ILE A 402 -3.34 -5.72 25.40
CA ILE A 402 -2.70 -4.41 25.56
C ILE A 402 -3.64 -3.27 25.16
N LEU A 403 -4.31 -3.40 24.00
CA LEU A 403 -5.29 -2.40 23.56
C LEU A 403 -6.50 -2.30 24.50
N ASN A 404 -7.00 -3.42 25.02
CA ASN A 404 -8.09 -3.42 25.98
C ASN A 404 -7.67 -2.77 27.31
N ASP A 405 -6.44 -3.00 27.76
CA ASP A 405 -5.87 -2.35 28.95
C ASP A 405 -5.69 -0.84 28.77
N LEU A 406 -5.31 -0.38 27.57
CA LEU A 406 -5.27 1.05 27.23
C LEU A 406 -6.67 1.66 27.15
N ARG A 407 -7.64 0.96 26.54
CA ARG A 407 -9.04 1.41 26.51
C ARG A 407 -9.65 1.52 27.90
N ALA A 408 -9.32 0.61 28.80
CA ALA A 408 -9.77 0.66 30.19
C ALA A 408 -9.21 1.88 30.97
N LYS A 409 -8.21 2.58 30.42
CA LYS A 409 -7.65 3.83 30.97
C LYS A 409 -8.28 5.08 30.36
N GLU A 410 -9.44 4.99 29.72
CA GLU A 410 -10.19 6.15 29.24
C GLU A 410 -10.34 7.24 30.32
N GLY A 411 -10.08 8.49 29.93
CA GLY A 411 -10.09 9.64 30.83
C GLY A 411 -8.86 9.76 31.73
N LYS A 412 -7.96 8.78 31.74
CA LYS A 412 -6.73 8.83 32.54
C LYS A 412 -5.57 9.38 31.72
N LEU A 413 -4.62 9.97 32.45
CA LEU A 413 -3.39 10.47 31.88
C LEU A 413 -2.34 9.35 31.75
N VAL A 414 -1.83 9.14 30.54
CA VAL A 414 -0.86 8.08 30.23
C VAL A 414 0.37 8.68 29.56
N SER A 415 1.56 8.17 29.93
CA SER A 415 2.81 8.42 29.22
C SER A 415 3.11 7.27 28.27
N LEU A 416 3.40 7.59 27.01
CA LEU A 416 3.87 6.68 25.98
C LEU A 416 5.33 6.96 25.68
N LYS A 417 6.15 5.90 25.73
CA LYS A 417 7.56 5.93 25.38
C LYS A 417 7.87 4.86 24.35
N PRO A 418 7.91 5.23 23.06
CA PRO A 418 8.33 4.33 21.99
C PRO A 418 9.82 3.96 22.17
N ILE A 419 10.14 2.66 22.19
CA ILE A 419 11.50 2.12 22.27
C ILE A 419 11.74 1.26 21.04
N SER A 420 12.40 1.82 20.02
CA SER A 420 12.67 1.16 18.74
C SER A 420 11.40 0.64 18.03
N ALA A 421 10.95 -0.57 18.36
CA ALA A 421 9.78 -1.23 17.79
C ALA A 421 8.77 -1.68 18.87
N ASP A 422 8.86 -1.12 20.07
CA ASP A 422 7.97 -1.37 21.19
C ASP A 422 7.41 -0.04 21.74
N VAL A 423 6.29 -0.08 22.46
CA VAL A 423 5.75 1.08 23.17
C VAL A 423 5.54 0.71 24.62
N THR A 424 6.38 1.30 25.49
CA THR A 424 6.16 1.23 26.94
C THR A 424 5.19 2.34 27.35
N TYR A 425 4.22 2.00 28.19
CA TYR A 425 3.27 2.98 28.69
C TYR A 425 3.01 2.82 30.19
N SER A 426 2.75 3.94 30.86
CA SER A 426 2.40 3.97 32.28
C SER A 426 1.42 5.08 32.58
N GLU A 427 0.52 4.83 33.53
CA GLU A 427 -0.38 5.85 34.08
C GLU A 427 0.44 6.91 34.83
N VAL A 428 0.08 8.18 34.67
CA VAL A 428 0.75 9.32 35.31
C VAL A 428 -0.27 10.02 36.21
N ASN A 429 0.09 10.27 37.46
CA ASN A 429 -0.77 11.04 38.37
C ASN A 429 -0.74 12.54 37.97
N GLU A 430 -1.92 13.15 37.85
CA GLU A 430 -2.10 14.57 37.51
C GLU A 430 -1.35 15.54 38.45
N GLU A 431 -1.18 15.15 39.72
CA GLU A 431 -0.44 15.93 40.74
C GLU A 431 1.04 16.14 40.40
N ASN A 432 1.62 15.30 39.53
CA ASN A 432 3.01 15.45 39.08
C ASN A 432 3.17 16.47 37.95
N LEU A 433 2.10 16.87 37.26
CA LEU A 433 2.12 17.85 36.16
C LEU A 433 1.81 19.28 36.61
N THR A 434 1.02 19.46 37.67
CA THR A 434 0.80 20.80 38.24
C THR A 434 2.07 21.41 38.86
N ARG A 435 3.09 20.59 39.16
CA ARG A 435 4.41 21.07 39.60
C ARG A 435 5.32 21.55 38.48
N SER A 436 5.01 21.32 37.20
CA SER A 436 5.88 21.72 36.08
C SER A 436 5.55 23.10 35.46
N SER A 437 4.53 23.80 35.96
CA SER A 437 4.14 25.13 35.47
C SER A 437 4.64 26.31 36.32
N ASN A 438 5.29 26.06 37.45
CA ASN A 438 6.01 27.08 38.22
C ASN A 438 7.51 26.83 38.13
N LEU A 439 8.23 27.78 37.55
CA LEU A 439 9.67 27.91 37.63
C LEU A 439 10.07 28.11 39.10
N GLU A 440 10.34 27.03 39.84
CA GLU A 440 11.28 26.98 40.96
C GLU A 440 11.50 25.52 41.43
N GLU A 441 12.79 25.15 41.49
CA GLU A 441 13.46 23.92 41.96
C GLU A 441 12.63 22.64 42.30
N VAL A 442 12.83 21.62 41.47
CA VAL A 442 12.39 20.23 41.69
C VAL A 442 13.20 19.58 42.83
N GLY A 443 12.53 19.25 43.94
CA GLY A 443 13.04 18.30 44.94
C GLY A 443 13.10 16.86 44.39
N PRO A 444 14.04 16.02 44.88
CA PRO A 444 14.59 14.92 44.07
C PRO A 444 13.60 13.75 43.92
N SER A 445 13.25 13.49 42.66
CA SER A 445 12.85 12.18 42.15
C SER A 445 13.86 11.10 42.59
N PRO A 446 13.49 9.80 42.67
CA PRO A 446 14.46 8.74 42.97
C PRO A 446 15.63 8.90 42.02
N THR A 447 16.78 9.27 42.57
CA THR A 447 17.92 9.71 41.78
C THR A 447 18.34 8.52 40.94
N ILE A 448 17.98 8.53 39.65
CA ILE A 448 18.69 7.74 38.66
C ILE A 448 20.13 8.22 38.81
N GLN A 449 20.97 7.43 39.48
CA GLN A 449 22.40 7.69 39.51
C GLN A 449 22.89 7.45 38.09
N LEU A 450 22.77 8.48 37.26
CA LEU A 450 23.46 8.56 36.00
C LEU A 450 24.94 8.57 36.35
N VAL A 451 25.58 7.43 36.18
CA VAL A 451 27.02 7.30 36.35
C VAL A 451 27.65 8.21 35.30
N LYS A 452 28.10 9.39 35.73
CA LYS A 452 28.86 10.31 34.88
C LYS A 452 30.08 9.57 34.39
N LYS A 453 30.09 9.27 33.10
CA LYS A 453 31.23 8.66 32.43
C LYS A 453 32.34 9.72 32.36
N GLN A 454 33.53 9.35 32.79
CA GLN A 454 34.66 10.28 32.86
C GLN A 454 35.43 10.31 31.56
N PHE A 455 35.96 11.48 31.22
CA PHE A 455 36.92 11.61 30.13
C PHE A 455 38.18 10.82 30.47
N ASN A 456 38.60 9.92 29.57
CA ASN A 456 39.72 9.01 29.79
C ASN A 456 41.05 9.51 29.18
N GLY A 457 41.12 10.76 28.73
CA GLY A 457 42.33 11.34 28.14
C GLY A 457 42.41 11.30 26.61
N LYS A 458 41.46 10.66 25.90
CA LYS A 458 41.45 10.61 24.43
C LYS A 458 40.20 11.26 23.84
N TYR A 459 40.41 12.12 22.84
CA TYR A 459 39.31 12.79 22.13
C TYR A 459 38.71 11.94 21.01
N ALA A 460 39.43 10.94 20.52
CA ALA A 460 38.96 9.97 19.55
C ALA A 460 39.63 8.62 19.82
N ILE A 461 38.88 7.54 19.65
CA ILE A 461 39.36 6.17 19.81
C ILE A 461 38.95 5.30 18.61
N SER A 462 39.79 4.33 18.28
CA SER A 462 39.51 3.41 17.17
C SER A 462 38.66 2.21 17.62
N SER A 463 38.13 1.46 16.66
CA SER A 463 37.29 0.27 16.92
C SER A 463 37.93 -0.78 17.83
N GLU A 464 39.26 -0.87 17.85
CA GLU A 464 40.06 -1.76 18.70
C GLU A 464 39.99 -1.38 20.18
N GLU A 465 39.67 -0.13 20.48
CA GLU A 465 39.65 0.44 21.82
C GLU A 465 38.22 0.53 22.38
N PHE A 466 37.21 0.02 21.67
CA PHE A 466 35.82 0.13 22.11
C PHE A 466 35.51 -0.76 23.32
N THR A 467 35.12 -0.15 24.44
CA THR A 467 34.65 -0.84 25.64
C THR A 467 33.29 -0.31 26.10
N SER A 468 32.60 -1.03 26.99
CA SER A 468 31.34 -0.61 27.62
C SER A 468 31.47 0.65 28.48
N GLU A 469 32.69 1.03 28.82
CA GLU A 469 32.99 2.22 29.61
C GLU A 469 33.29 3.45 28.76
N MET A 470 33.63 3.25 27.48
CA MET A 470 34.06 4.32 26.58
C MET A 470 33.02 4.65 25.50
N VAL A 471 32.24 3.68 25.03
CA VAL A 471 31.31 3.87 23.89
C VAL A 471 29.98 3.14 24.07
N GLY A 472 28.98 3.59 23.32
CA GLY A 472 27.64 3.01 23.32
C GLY A 472 27.57 1.61 22.68
N ALA A 473 26.44 0.93 22.89
CA ALA A 473 26.21 -0.44 22.39
C ALA A 473 26.35 -0.58 20.86
N LYS A 474 25.98 0.47 20.09
CA LYS A 474 26.13 0.47 18.63
C LYS A 474 27.59 0.32 18.19
N SER A 475 28.48 1.15 18.72
CA SER A 475 29.92 1.08 18.44
C SER A 475 30.51 -0.26 18.86
N ARG A 476 30.12 -0.79 20.04
CA ARG A 476 30.56 -2.11 20.50
C ARG A 476 30.11 -3.25 19.60
N ASN A 477 28.89 -3.19 19.07
CA ASN A 477 28.41 -4.20 18.13
C ASN A 477 29.24 -4.19 16.83
N ILE A 478 29.64 -3.01 16.34
CA ILE A 478 30.53 -2.92 15.17
C ILE A 478 31.89 -3.56 15.46
N ALA A 479 32.50 -3.28 16.62
CA ALA A 479 33.76 -3.93 17.02
C ALA A 479 33.60 -5.44 17.20
N TYR A 480 32.47 -5.90 17.74
CA TYR A 480 32.16 -7.32 17.91
C TYR A 480 32.02 -8.07 16.59
N LEU A 481 31.43 -7.43 15.57
CA LEU A 481 31.28 -8.01 14.23
C LEU A 481 32.63 -8.18 13.52
N LYS A 482 33.66 -7.41 13.91
CA LYS A 482 35.01 -7.47 13.34
C LYS A 482 35.61 -8.87 13.53
N GLY A 483 35.90 -9.55 12.42
CA GLY A 483 36.42 -10.92 12.42
C GLY A 483 35.36 -12.02 12.62
N LYS A 484 34.07 -11.67 12.74
CA LYS A 484 32.96 -12.64 12.86
C LYS A 484 32.07 -12.73 11.63
N VAL A 485 32.23 -11.81 10.67
CA VAL A 485 31.53 -11.83 9.39
C VAL A 485 32.45 -12.33 8.28
N PRO A 486 31.90 -12.93 7.20
CA PRO A 486 32.68 -13.30 6.02
C PRO A 486 33.44 -12.11 5.43
N SER A 487 34.58 -12.36 4.80
CA SER A 487 35.42 -11.31 4.18
C SER A 487 34.73 -10.51 3.06
N SER A 488 33.64 -11.04 2.50
CA SER A 488 32.78 -10.35 1.53
C SER A 488 31.89 -9.28 2.17
N VAL A 489 31.69 -9.31 3.49
CA VAL A 489 30.90 -8.31 4.23
C VAL A 489 31.87 -7.25 4.77
N GLY A 490 31.95 -6.11 4.08
CA GLY A 490 32.77 -4.99 4.52
C GLY A 490 32.22 -4.37 5.81
N ILE A 491 33.03 -4.35 6.86
CA ILE A 491 32.71 -3.62 8.10
C ILE A 491 33.28 -2.21 7.97
N PRO A 492 32.46 -1.15 8.21
CA PRO A 492 32.95 0.22 8.15
C PRO A 492 34.10 0.47 9.12
N THR A 493 35.17 1.12 8.63
CA THR A 493 36.20 1.69 9.50
C THR A 493 35.55 2.67 10.46
N SER A 494 35.72 2.45 11.76
CA SER A 494 34.97 3.16 12.79
C SER A 494 35.90 3.87 13.76
N VAL A 495 35.57 5.13 14.03
CA VAL A 495 36.17 5.98 15.07
C VAL A 495 35.02 6.50 15.94
N ALA A 496 35.23 6.57 17.24
CA ALA A 496 34.26 7.13 18.17
C ALA A 496 34.86 8.25 19.01
N LEU A 497 34.04 9.23 19.34
CA LEU A 497 34.29 10.15 20.44
C LEU A 497 33.88 9.41 21.73
N PRO A 498 34.82 9.07 22.64
CA PRO A 498 34.47 8.36 23.86
C PRO A 498 33.62 9.22 24.80
N PHE A 499 32.95 8.57 25.74
CA PHE A 499 32.19 9.28 26.78
C PHE A 499 33.09 10.26 27.57
N GLY A 500 32.51 11.38 28.02
CA GLY A 500 33.23 12.43 28.75
C GLY A 500 33.93 13.48 27.87
N VAL A 501 34.04 13.26 26.55
CA VAL A 501 34.68 14.21 25.62
C VAL A 501 33.92 15.53 25.57
N PHE A 502 32.59 15.50 25.48
CA PHE A 502 31.80 16.73 25.37
C PHE A 502 31.89 17.57 26.65
N GLU A 503 31.80 16.94 27.82
CA GLU A 503 31.99 17.61 29.10
C GLU A 503 33.38 18.24 29.21
N LYS A 504 34.42 17.53 28.73
CA LYS A 504 35.79 18.05 28.73
C LYS A 504 35.93 19.27 27.83
N VAL A 505 35.39 19.23 26.61
CA VAL A 505 35.44 20.34 25.65
C VAL A 505 34.64 21.53 26.15
N LEU A 506 33.45 21.32 26.70
CA LEU A 506 32.61 22.39 27.26
C LEU A 506 33.21 23.01 28.53
N SER A 507 34.06 22.28 29.25
CA SER A 507 34.79 22.79 30.42
C SER A 507 36.09 23.52 30.09
N ASP A 508 36.48 23.58 28.81
CA ASP A 508 37.70 24.27 28.38
C ASP A 508 37.53 25.79 28.53
N GLU A 509 38.58 26.48 28.99
CA GLU A 509 38.58 27.93 29.23
C GLU A 509 38.26 28.73 27.97
N ILE A 510 38.55 28.19 26.78
CA ILE A 510 38.23 28.85 25.51
C ILE A 510 36.73 28.83 25.17
N ASN A 511 35.96 27.96 25.83
CA ASN A 511 34.53 27.74 25.60
C ASN A 511 33.65 28.22 26.78
N GLN A 512 34.26 28.80 27.82
CA GLN A 512 33.57 29.56 28.87
C GLN A 512 33.53 31.04 28.50
#